data_AF-A0A424Y2I6-F1
#
_entry.id   AF-A0A424Y2I6-F1
#
_cell.length_a   1.000
_cell.length_b   1.000
_cell.length_c   1.000
_cell.angle_alpha   90.00
_cell.angle_beta   90.00
_cell.angle_gamma   90.00
#
_symmetry.space_group_name_H-M   'P 1'
#
loop_
_entity.id
_entity.type
_entity.pdbx_description
1 polymer ?
#
loop_
_entity_poly.entity_id
_entity_poly.type
_entity_poly.pdbx_seq_one_letter_code
_entity_poly.pdbx_strand_id
1 'polypeptide(L)'
;MTKEQSEKLTREQLYNEIWEISVSGVAKKYNVPYAALLKLCKEADIPIPPSGYWTKLNFGKPVTKTPLTESSIVEVTLPANSTPKRSKRAAVSTAAPEVIAGTQQSDSVVKTLEQTEISEEQPVAEVGEIPQDNQLTYREVTGERNTYNREKLYEEVWAKPVVEVAVQYGVSDVAIHKICKSLNVPVPPRGYWAKLRAGQKLKKTPLPAANGATEIIGTRTFEGVKAAKTSSKPLAFLPESERVKVLLAAQQIKMPDDNAKLHKKIAAYRSVVNEWNKNNMRPEGTKKGFSNYYYSNRPPFLAGVISKEALPRVYRILDALYRQVESLGGTVNDDLSLQIRNEHVHLEIAEAQDEFKHEITRQEAQALIVYEDAKRHNRWASEPQIRKYDYVFNGRLRISIRKSRYFRDTDKAT
;
A
#
# COMPACT_ATOMS: atom_id res chain seq x y z
N MET A 1 11.80 -51.43 -22.38
CA MET A 1 10.74 -51.27 -23.39
C MET A 1 9.60 -50.48 -22.77
N THR A 2 9.59 -49.16 -22.92
CA THR A 2 8.47 -48.31 -22.47
C THR A 2 7.40 -48.34 -23.56
N LYS A 3 6.21 -48.86 -23.22
CA LYS A 3 5.04 -48.88 -24.11
C LYS A 3 4.69 -47.44 -24.50
N GLU A 4 4.81 -47.13 -25.79
CA GLU A 4 4.24 -45.91 -26.38
C GLU A 4 2.71 -46.04 -26.32
N GLN A 5 2.07 -45.31 -25.40
CA GLN A 5 0.62 -45.14 -25.44
C GLN A 5 0.31 -44.04 -26.47
N SER A 6 0.01 -44.47 -27.70
CA SER A 6 -0.66 -43.63 -28.69
C SER A 6 -2.18 -43.72 -28.42
N GLU A 7 -2.77 -42.63 -27.94
CA GLU A 7 -4.22 -42.55 -27.78
C GLU A 7 -4.85 -42.14 -29.12
N LYS A 8 -5.76 -42.98 -29.61
CA LYS A 8 -6.61 -42.70 -30.78
C LYS A 8 -7.88 -42.02 -30.30
N LEU A 9 -8.16 -40.84 -30.81
CA LEU A 9 -9.37 -40.08 -30.49
C LEU A 9 -10.18 -39.85 -31.77
N THR A 10 -11.52 -39.92 -31.68
CA THR A 10 -12.37 -39.62 -32.84
C THR A 10 -12.41 -38.11 -33.11
N ARG A 11 -12.62 -37.74 -34.38
CA ARG A 11 -12.68 -36.34 -34.82
C ARG A 11 -13.74 -35.53 -34.08
N GLU A 12 -14.91 -36.12 -33.83
CA GLU A 12 -16.02 -35.48 -33.11
C GLU A 12 -15.69 -35.26 -31.63
N GLN A 13 -15.05 -36.23 -30.98
CA GLN A 13 -14.59 -36.09 -29.60
C GLN A 13 -13.57 -34.95 -29.47
N LEU A 14 -12.58 -34.89 -30.38
CA LEU A 14 -11.58 -33.83 -30.37
C LEU A 14 -12.21 -32.44 -30.59
N TYR A 15 -13.19 -32.32 -31.49
CA TYR A 15 -13.95 -31.10 -31.71
C TYR A 15 -14.70 -30.67 -30.44
N ASN A 16 -15.47 -31.57 -29.82
CA ASN A 16 -16.23 -31.24 -28.61
C ASN A 16 -15.31 -30.77 -27.47
N GLU A 17 -14.20 -31.47 -27.25
CA GLU A 17 -13.26 -31.11 -26.19
C GLU A 17 -12.56 -29.77 -26.43
N ILE A 18 -12.24 -29.43 -27.69
CA ILE A 18 -11.65 -28.13 -28.04
C ILE A 18 -12.64 -26.99 -27.77
N TRP A 19 -13.93 -27.21 -28.03
CA TRP A 19 -14.98 -26.22 -27.80
C TRP A 19 -15.45 -26.14 -26.34
N GLU A 20 -15.07 -27.11 -25.50
CA GLU A 20 -15.36 -27.15 -24.07
C GLU A 20 -14.20 -26.66 -23.19
N ILE A 21 -12.94 -26.99 -23.51
CA ILE A 21 -11.77 -26.71 -22.64
C ILE A 21 -10.75 -25.77 -23.32
N SER A 22 -10.86 -25.57 -24.64
CA SER A 22 -9.84 -24.97 -25.54
C SER A 22 -8.74 -25.92 -26.00
N VAL A 23 -8.16 -25.64 -27.17
CA VAL A 23 -6.99 -26.35 -27.73
C VAL A 23 -5.82 -26.42 -26.74
N SER A 24 -5.64 -25.36 -25.93
CA SER A 24 -4.58 -25.33 -24.92
C SER A 24 -4.85 -26.25 -23.73
N GLY A 25 -6.13 -26.45 -23.37
CA GLY A 25 -6.57 -27.37 -22.34
C GLY A 25 -6.45 -28.81 -22.78
N VAL A 26 -6.90 -29.11 -24.01
CA VAL A 26 -6.77 -30.44 -24.63
C VAL A 26 -5.30 -30.85 -24.78
N ALA A 27 -4.42 -29.94 -25.21
CA ALA A 27 -2.98 -30.20 -25.29
C ALA A 27 -2.37 -30.60 -23.94
N LYS A 28 -2.83 -29.99 -22.84
CA LYS A 28 -2.39 -30.35 -21.48
C LYS A 28 -2.98 -31.66 -20.99
N LYS A 29 -4.26 -31.93 -21.33
CA LYS A 29 -4.97 -33.16 -20.95
C LYS A 29 -4.31 -34.40 -21.53
N TYR A 30 -3.93 -34.35 -22.81
CA TYR A 30 -3.29 -35.47 -23.51
C TYR A 30 -1.75 -35.41 -23.52
N ASN A 31 -1.16 -34.42 -22.83
CA ASN A 31 0.29 -34.20 -22.79
C ASN A 31 0.94 -34.13 -24.19
N VAL A 32 0.24 -33.51 -25.14
CA VAL A 32 0.67 -33.33 -26.54
C VAL A 32 1.21 -31.91 -26.71
N PRO A 33 2.32 -31.70 -27.45
CA PRO A 33 2.79 -30.35 -27.74
C PRO A 33 1.72 -29.57 -28.51
N TYR A 34 1.38 -28.39 -28.00
CA TYR A 34 0.33 -27.51 -28.54
C TYR A 34 0.44 -27.29 -30.06
N ALA A 35 1.66 -27.15 -30.57
CA ALA A 35 1.92 -26.97 -31.99
C ALA A 35 1.53 -28.20 -32.84
N ALA A 36 1.72 -29.42 -32.31
CA ALA A 36 1.32 -30.65 -33.00
C ALA A 36 -0.20 -30.80 -33.00
N LEU A 37 -0.86 -30.50 -31.88
CA LEU A 37 -2.32 -30.52 -31.80
C LEU A 37 -2.95 -29.51 -32.77
N LEU A 38 -2.37 -28.31 -32.89
CA LEU A 38 -2.84 -27.29 -33.82
C LEU A 38 -2.65 -27.72 -35.29
N LYS A 39 -1.57 -28.45 -35.60
CA LYS A 39 -1.32 -29.01 -36.93
C LYS A 39 -2.32 -30.11 -37.27
N LEU A 40 -2.62 -31.00 -36.32
CA LEU A 40 -3.65 -32.05 -36.48
C LEU A 40 -5.05 -31.46 -36.67
N CYS A 41 -5.40 -30.39 -35.95
CA CYS A 41 -6.70 -29.73 -36.15
C CYS A 41 -6.83 -29.11 -37.54
N LYS A 42 -5.72 -28.63 -38.12
CA LYS A 42 -5.70 -28.10 -39.50
C LYS A 42 -5.74 -29.22 -40.55
N GLU A 43 -5.06 -30.34 -40.29
CA GLU A 43 -5.02 -31.50 -41.20
C GLU A 43 -6.35 -32.28 -41.21
N ALA A 44 -7.07 -32.30 -40.09
CA ALA A 44 -8.38 -32.94 -39.94
C ALA A 44 -9.57 -31.98 -40.16
N ASP A 45 -9.32 -30.76 -40.68
CA ASP A 45 -10.33 -29.70 -40.90
C ASP A 45 -11.29 -29.52 -39.70
N ILE A 46 -10.74 -29.47 -38.48
CA ILE A 46 -11.52 -29.26 -37.25
C ILE A 46 -11.55 -27.76 -36.95
N PRO A 47 -12.72 -27.10 -36.98
CA PRO A 47 -12.81 -25.69 -36.70
C PRO A 47 -12.50 -25.42 -35.21
N ILE A 48 -11.67 -24.42 -34.96
CA ILE A 48 -11.22 -24.01 -33.63
C ILE A 48 -11.96 -22.73 -33.24
N PRO A 49 -12.34 -22.54 -31.96
CA PRO A 49 -12.97 -21.30 -31.52
C PRO A 49 -12.10 -20.07 -31.86
N PRO A 50 -12.68 -19.02 -32.48
CA PRO A 50 -11.94 -17.82 -32.87
C PRO A 50 -11.40 -17.07 -31.63
N SER A 51 -10.35 -16.28 -31.84
CA SER A 51 -9.76 -15.46 -30.77
C SER A 51 -10.83 -14.57 -30.12
N GLY A 52 -11.06 -14.77 -28.81
CA GLY A 52 -12.09 -14.06 -28.05
C GLY A 52 -13.44 -14.78 -27.91
N TYR A 53 -13.61 -15.99 -28.44
CA TYR A 53 -14.80 -16.84 -28.22
C TYR A 53 -15.10 -17.00 -26.71
N TRP A 54 -14.10 -17.42 -25.93
CA TRP A 54 -14.23 -17.62 -24.47
C TRP A 54 -14.46 -16.32 -23.71
N THR A 55 -13.88 -15.21 -24.17
CA THR A 55 -14.14 -13.89 -23.59
C THR A 55 -15.59 -13.47 -23.81
N LYS A 56 -16.12 -13.66 -25.03
CA LYS A 56 -17.54 -13.35 -25.34
C LYS A 56 -18.50 -14.24 -24.56
N LEU A 57 -18.17 -15.53 -24.37
CA LEU A 57 -18.93 -16.47 -23.55
C LEU A 57 -19.00 -16.03 -22.09
N ASN A 58 -17.86 -15.63 -21.49
CA ASN A 58 -17.79 -15.17 -20.10
C ASN A 58 -18.56 -13.86 -19.83
N PHE A 59 -18.75 -13.04 -20.87
CA PHE A 59 -19.54 -11.79 -20.79
C PHE A 59 -21.00 -11.97 -21.23
N GLY A 60 -21.48 -13.21 -21.37
CA GLY A 60 -22.89 -13.51 -21.66
C GLY A 60 -23.37 -13.07 -23.05
N LYS A 61 -22.45 -12.84 -24.00
CA LYS A 61 -22.81 -12.45 -25.38
C LYS A 61 -23.16 -13.69 -26.21
N PRO A 62 -24.07 -13.60 -27.19
CA PRO A 62 -24.40 -14.74 -28.06
C PRO A 62 -23.16 -15.16 -28.85
N VAL A 63 -22.85 -16.45 -28.83
CA VAL A 63 -21.69 -17.02 -29.53
C VAL A 63 -22.15 -18.10 -30.49
N THR A 64 -21.73 -18.02 -31.76
CA THR A 64 -22.05 -19.00 -32.80
C THR A 64 -20.96 -20.07 -32.85
N LYS A 65 -21.32 -21.33 -32.55
CA LYS A 65 -20.43 -22.49 -32.77
C LYS A 65 -20.44 -22.82 -34.27
N THR A 66 -19.28 -22.86 -34.91
CA THR A 66 -19.16 -23.28 -36.31
C THR A 66 -19.32 -24.79 -36.39
N PRO A 67 -20.30 -25.33 -37.12
CA PRO A 67 -20.53 -26.77 -37.21
C PRO A 67 -19.33 -27.48 -37.82
N LEU A 68 -19.12 -28.74 -37.42
CA LEU A 68 -18.05 -29.59 -37.92
C LEU A 68 -18.24 -29.84 -39.43
N THR A 69 -17.26 -29.47 -40.25
CA THR A 69 -17.26 -29.71 -41.70
C THR A 69 -17.22 -31.21 -41.98
N GLU A 70 -17.98 -31.76 -42.93
CA GLU A 70 -17.90 -33.19 -43.25
C GLU A 70 -16.55 -33.52 -43.93
N SER A 71 -15.78 -34.45 -43.37
CA SER A 71 -14.46 -34.85 -43.88
C SER A 71 -14.27 -36.37 -43.74
N SER A 72 -13.49 -36.97 -44.63
CA SER A 72 -13.27 -38.42 -44.77
C SER A 72 -12.31 -39.05 -43.75
N ILE A 73 -11.94 -38.33 -42.67
CA ILE A 73 -11.00 -38.77 -41.64
C ILE A 73 -11.75 -38.97 -40.32
N VAL A 74 -11.89 -40.23 -39.90
CA VAL A 74 -12.72 -40.62 -38.73
C VAL A 74 -11.91 -40.72 -37.44
N GLU A 75 -10.63 -41.05 -37.51
CA GLU A 75 -9.76 -41.28 -36.35
C GLU A 75 -8.49 -40.40 -36.42
N VAL A 76 -8.16 -39.72 -35.31
CA VAL A 76 -6.94 -38.91 -35.16
C VAL A 76 -6.05 -39.53 -34.09
N THR A 77 -4.80 -39.84 -34.45
CA THR A 77 -3.81 -40.39 -33.52
C THR A 77 -2.97 -39.26 -32.93
N LEU A 78 -2.98 -39.11 -31.61
CA LEU A 78 -2.19 -38.09 -30.92
C LEU A 78 -0.73 -38.55 -30.72
N PRO A 79 0.29 -37.74 -31.08
CA PRO A 79 1.69 -38.11 -30.89
C PRO A 79 2.09 -37.98 -29.41
N ALA A 80 2.70 -39.02 -28.85
CA ALA A 80 3.25 -39.01 -27.50
C ALA A 80 4.55 -38.19 -27.45
N ASN A 81 4.68 -37.29 -26.47
CA ASN A 81 5.87 -36.45 -26.33
C ASN A 81 6.92 -37.14 -25.45
N SER A 82 8.09 -37.45 -26.02
CA SER A 82 9.29 -37.78 -25.25
C SER A 82 10.13 -36.52 -25.08
N THR A 83 10.12 -35.93 -23.89
CA THR A 83 11.28 -35.22 -23.29
C THR A 83 10.92 -34.57 -21.94
N PRO A 84 11.80 -34.63 -20.93
CA PRO A 84 11.62 -33.98 -19.64
C PRO A 84 12.28 -32.60 -19.64
N LYS A 85 11.53 -31.54 -19.31
CA LYS A 85 12.12 -30.28 -18.83
C LYS A 85 11.21 -29.63 -17.79
N ARG A 86 11.47 -29.96 -16.52
CA ARG A 86 10.82 -29.38 -15.34
C ARG A 86 11.69 -28.24 -14.81
N SER A 87 11.31 -27.00 -15.11
CA SER A 87 11.70 -25.84 -14.28
C SER A 87 10.69 -25.66 -13.16
N LYS A 88 11.19 -25.58 -11.93
CA LYS A 88 10.44 -25.47 -10.67
C LYS A 88 9.60 -24.19 -10.59
N ARG A 89 8.31 -24.32 -10.25
CA ARG A 89 7.70 -23.54 -9.16
C ARG A 89 6.48 -24.25 -8.61
N ALA A 90 6.43 -24.31 -7.28
CA ALA A 90 5.53 -25.11 -6.47
C ALA A 90 4.11 -24.52 -6.44
N ALA A 91 3.16 -25.44 -6.30
CA ALA A 91 1.75 -25.20 -6.04
C ALA A 91 1.50 -24.63 -4.64
N VAL A 92 0.50 -23.77 -4.53
CA VAL A 92 -0.46 -23.83 -3.43
C VAL A 92 -1.86 -23.75 -4.06
N SER A 93 -2.57 -24.87 -3.98
CA SER A 93 -3.98 -25.02 -4.24
C SER A 93 -4.77 -24.66 -2.98
N THR A 94 -5.87 -23.95 -3.12
CA THR A 94 -7.08 -24.23 -2.32
C THR A 94 -8.30 -23.97 -3.19
N ALA A 95 -8.98 -25.06 -3.49
CA ALA A 95 -10.28 -25.10 -4.14
C ALA A 95 -11.38 -24.66 -3.16
N ALA A 96 -12.39 -23.98 -3.70
CA ALA A 96 -13.74 -23.97 -3.13
C ALA A 96 -14.48 -25.26 -3.54
N PRO A 97 -15.54 -25.63 -2.82
CA PRO A 97 -16.75 -26.07 -3.51
C PRO A 97 -18.03 -25.40 -3.00
N GLU A 98 -19.03 -25.52 -3.86
CA GLU A 98 -20.36 -24.93 -3.89
C GLU A 98 -21.37 -25.47 -2.85
N VAL A 99 -22.35 -24.59 -2.57
CA VAL A 99 -23.75 -24.73 -2.08
C VAL A 99 -24.40 -26.12 -2.02
N ILE A 100 -25.24 -26.39 -0.98
CA ILE A 100 -26.72 -26.60 -1.04
C ILE A 100 -27.36 -26.32 0.36
N ALA A 101 -28.60 -25.81 0.35
CA ALA A 101 -29.46 -25.36 1.45
C ALA A 101 -30.09 -26.45 2.35
N GLY A 102 -30.59 -26.04 3.53
CA GLY A 102 -31.51 -26.81 4.38
C GLY A 102 -31.75 -26.16 5.76
N THR A 103 -33.02 -26.03 6.13
CA THR A 103 -33.61 -25.12 7.14
C THR A 103 -33.75 -25.73 8.55
N GLN A 104 -33.85 -24.85 9.58
CA GLN A 104 -34.72 -24.88 10.79
C GLN A 104 -34.08 -24.90 12.20
N GLN A 105 -34.53 -23.89 12.97
CA GLN A 105 -34.92 -23.82 14.41
C GLN A 105 -33.88 -24.05 15.52
N SER A 106 -33.65 -22.99 16.33
CA SER A 106 -34.11 -22.78 17.75
C SER A 106 -33.12 -23.47 18.73
N ASP A 107 -32.75 -22.98 19.91
CA ASP A 107 -33.35 -22.09 20.88
C ASP A 107 -32.30 -21.35 21.72
N SER A 108 -32.78 -20.28 22.34
CA SER A 108 -32.19 -19.44 23.38
C SER A 108 -31.77 -20.20 24.63
N VAL A 109 -30.66 -19.82 25.29
CA VAL A 109 -30.61 -19.70 26.77
C VAL A 109 -29.62 -18.61 27.18
N VAL A 110 -30.13 -17.66 27.96
CA VAL A 110 -29.45 -16.62 28.75
C VAL A 110 -29.17 -17.18 30.15
N LYS A 111 -28.01 -16.86 30.76
CA LYS A 111 -27.75 -16.74 32.21
C LYS A 111 -26.30 -16.27 32.38
N THR A 112 -25.99 -15.00 32.69
CA THR A 112 -26.20 -14.20 33.92
C THR A 112 -25.38 -14.67 35.13
N LEU A 113 -24.42 -13.79 35.48
CA LEU A 113 -23.83 -13.44 36.79
C LEU A 113 -23.24 -14.54 37.69
N GLU A 114 -21.99 -14.32 38.14
CA GLU A 114 -21.75 -13.75 39.47
C GLU A 114 -20.29 -13.33 39.67
N GLN A 115 -20.15 -12.20 40.37
CA GLN A 115 -18.91 -11.67 40.95
C GLN A 115 -18.56 -12.47 42.19
N THR A 116 -17.28 -12.53 42.54
CA THR A 116 -16.89 -12.55 43.95
C THR A 116 -15.52 -11.89 44.08
N GLU A 117 -15.53 -10.77 44.81
CA GLU A 117 -14.38 -10.16 45.46
C GLU A 117 -13.79 -11.15 46.48
N ILE A 118 -12.51 -11.01 46.83
CA ILE A 118 -12.00 -10.79 48.20
C ILE A 118 -10.48 -10.56 48.10
N SER A 119 -10.06 -9.64 48.95
CA SER A 119 -8.77 -8.98 49.11
C SER A 119 -7.71 -9.80 49.89
N GLU A 120 -6.52 -9.19 50.03
CA GLU A 120 -5.49 -9.40 51.08
C GLU A 120 -4.74 -10.74 51.01
N GLU A 121 -3.45 -10.87 51.29
CA GLU A 121 -2.37 -10.01 51.79
C GLU A 121 -1.05 -10.76 51.48
N GLN A 122 0.09 -10.08 51.52
CA GLN A 122 1.40 -10.73 51.41
C GLN A 122 1.67 -11.67 52.60
N PRO A 123 2.63 -12.60 52.45
CA PRO A 123 3.67 -12.63 53.47
C PRO A 123 5.10 -12.75 52.95
N VAL A 124 5.97 -12.23 53.80
CA VAL A 124 7.43 -12.15 53.77
C VAL A 124 8.05 -13.44 54.31
N ALA A 125 9.15 -13.89 53.69
CA ALA A 125 10.24 -14.75 54.19
C ALA A 125 10.94 -15.35 52.95
N GLU A 126 12.25 -15.53 52.81
CA GLU A 126 13.45 -15.18 53.56
C GLU A 126 14.63 -15.45 52.61
N VAL A 127 15.79 -14.86 52.91
CA VAL A 127 17.01 -14.88 52.09
C VAL A 127 17.56 -16.31 51.93
N GLY A 128 17.76 -16.73 50.68
CA GLY A 128 18.64 -17.84 50.30
C GLY A 128 19.73 -17.32 49.35
N GLU A 129 20.97 -17.34 49.82
CA GLU A 129 22.17 -16.81 49.19
C GLU A 129 22.37 -17.33 47.75
N ILE A 130 22.58 -16.40 46.80
CA ILE A 130 23.06 -16.72 45.45
C ILE A 130 24.55 -16.35 45.38
N PRO A 131 25.45 -17.28 45.00
CA PRO A 131 26.88 -17.08 44.97
C PRO A 131 27.32 -15.91 44.09
N GLN A 132 28.27 -15.15 44.63
CA GLN A 132 29.09 -14.19 43.90
C GLN A 132 29.90 -14.90 42.81
N ASP A 133 29.37 -15.02 41.59
CA ASP A 133 30.17 -14.86 40.38
C ASP A 133 29.26 -14.63 39.16
N ASN A 134 28.93 -13.37 38.92
CA ASN A 134 28.70 -12.92 37.55
C ASN A 134 29.26 -11.51 37.45
N GLN A 135 30.56 -11.40 37.70
CA GLN A 135 31.30 -10.18 37.44
C GLN A 135 31.13 -9.81 35.97
N LEU A 136 30.40 -8.73 35.78
CA LEU A 136 30.59 -7.72 34.75
C LEU A 136 31.96 -7.83 34.03
N THR A 137 31.98 -8.54 32.92
CA THR A 137 33.05 -8.43 31.92
C THR A 137 32.63 -7.42 30.85
N TYR A 138 32.46 -6.16 31.27
CA TYR A 138 32.76 -5.05 30.37
C TYR A 138 34.29 -5.05 30.22
N ARG A 139 34.82 -5.73 29.20
CA ARG A 139 36.20 -5.48 28.80
C ARG A 139 36.22 -4.10 28.13
N GLU A 140 36.56 -3.11 28.95
CA GLU A 140 37.02 -1.76 28.63
C GLU A 140 36.08 -0.88 27.78
N VAL A 141 35.28 -0.08 28.49
CA VAL A 141 34.58 1.12 27.98
C VAL A 141 35.60 2.26 27.84
N THR A 142 36.63 2.04 27.04
CA THR A 142 37.60 3.05 26.62
C THR A 142 37.85 2.92 25.12
N GLY A 143 37.11 3.71 24.34
CA GLY A 143 37.41 3.98 22.93
C GLY A 143 36.43 3.36 21.93
N GLU A 144 35.54 4.19 21.38
CA GLU A 144 34.92 4.12 20.03
C GLU A 144 34.33 2.79 19.49
N ARG A 145 34.38 1.66 20.21
CA ARG A 145 34.03 0.32 19.71
C ARG A 145 33.24 -0.50 20.73
N ASN A 146 32.29 -1.28 20.23
CA ASN A 146 31.47 -2.25 20.96
C ASN A 146 31.86 -3.67 20.53
N THR A 147 31.89 -4.60 21.49
CA THR A 147 32.07 -6.04 21.23
C THR A 147 30.71 -6.75 21.27
N TYR A 148 30.36 -7.43 20.19
CA TYR A 148 29.10 -8.16 20.02
C TYR A 148 29.36 -9.66 20.10
N ASN A 149 28.92 -10.28 21.19
CA ASN A 149 28.93 -11.73 21.33
C ASN A 149 27.63 -12.34 20.76
N ARG A 150 27.77 -13.44 20.03
CA ARG A 150 26.69 -14.10 19.29
C ARG A 150 25.52 -14.55 20.15
N GLU A 151 25.78 -15.22 21.26
CA GLU A 151 24.77 -15.77 22.16
C GLU A 151 24.02 -14.65 22.89
N LYS A 152 24.77 -13.67 23.41
CA LYS A 152 24.20 -12.51 24.09
C LYS A 152 23.32 -11.65 23.16
N LEU A 153 23.79 -11.41 21.92
CA LEU A 153 23.02 -10.65 20.94
C LEU A 153 21.73 -11.36 20.54
N TYR A 154 21.74 -12.69 20.46
CA TYR A 154 20.53 -13.49 20.24
C TYR A 154 19.53 -13.32 21.38
N GLU A 155 19.97 -13.43 22.64
CA GLU A 155 19.08 -13.25 23.79
C GLU A 155 18.45 -11.85 23.82
N GLU A 156 19.25 -10.80 23.59
CA GLU A 156 18.78 -9.42 23.64
C GLU A 156 17.80 -9.09 22.51
N VAL A 157 18.07 -9.55 21.27
CA VAL A 157 17.20 -9.32 20.11
C VAL A 157 15.87 -10.09 20.20
N TRP A 158 15.83 -11.20 20.94
CA TRP A 158 14.61 -11.96 21.22
C TRP A 158 13.91 -11.55 22.51
N ALA A 159 14.57 -10.79 23.40
CA ALA A 159 14.00 -10.22 24.62
C ALA A 159 13.43 -8.80 24.40
N LYS A 160 14.04 -8.00 23.52
CA LYS A 160 13.64 -6.61 23.24
C LYS A 160 13.59 -6.31 21.74
N PRO A 161 12.78 -5.32 21.30
CA PRO A 161 12.83 -4.82 19.94
C PRO A 161 14.24 -4.36 19.56
N VAL A 162 14.68 -4.70 18.33
CA VAL A 162 16.02 -4.33 17.82
C VAL A 162 16.31 -2.83 17.93
N VAL A 163 15.28 -1.99 17.89
CA VAL A 163 15.40 -0.54 18.08
C VAL A 163 15.94 -0.19 19.47
N GLU A 164 15.48 -0.88 20.52
CA GLU A 164 15.95 -0.66 21.90
C GLU A 164 17.35 -1.22 22.10
N VAL A 165 17.61 -2.42 21.58
CA VAL A 165 18.94 -3.05 21.60
C VAL A 165 19.97 -2.13 20.93
N ALA A 166 19.64 -1.57 19.76
CA ALA A 166 20.51 -0.63 19.05
C ALA A 166 20.86 0.62 19.87
N VAL A 167 19.91 1.15 20.65
CA VAL A 167 20.15 2.28 21.58
C VAL A 167 21.10 1.88 22.69
N GLN A 168 20.99 0.67 23.26
CA GLN A 168 21.90 0.19 24.31
C GLN A 168 23.35 0.11 23.82
N TYR A 169 23.54 -0.26 22.56
CA TYR A 169 24.87 -0.31 21.93
C TYR A 169 25.30 1.02 21.28
N GLY A 170 24.50 2.09 21.30
CA GLY A 170 24.88 3.36 20.63
C GLY A 170 25.11 3.22 19.11
N VAL A 171 24.38 2.30 18.46
CA VAL A 171 24.45 2.04 17.02
C VAL A 171 23.08 2.13 16.35
N SER A 172 23.04 2.25 15.03
CA SER A 172 21.77 2.22 14.29
C SER A 172 21.13 0.83 14.33
N ASP A 173 19.80 0.79 14.22
CA ASP A 173 19.03 -0.45 14.07
C ASP A 173 19.51 -1.27 12.85
N VAL A 174 19.85 -0.60 11.75
CA VAL A 174 20.46 -1.22 10.56
C VAL A 174 21.82 -1.86 10.87
N ALA A 175 22.64 -1.23 11.73
CA ALA A 175 23.93 -1.79 12.13
C ALA A 175 23.76 -3.09 12.92
N ILE A 176 22.83 -3.14 13.89
CA ILE A 176 22.52 -4.38 14.61
C ILE A 176 22.05 -5.49 13.64
N HIS A 177 21.20 -5.18 12.67
CA HIS A 177 20.78 -6.19 11.67
C HIS A 177 21.96 -6.71 10.83
N LYS A 178 22.92 -5.85 10.47
CA LYS A 178 24.14 -6.26 9.75
C LYS A 178 25.00 -7.19 10.61
N ILE A 179 25.16 -6.86 11.90
CA ILE A 179 25.91 -7.67 12.85
C ILE A 179 25.24 -9.03 13.07
N CYS A 180 23.91 -9.05 13.29
CA CYS A 180 23.15 -10.30 13.41
C CYS A 180 23.29 -11.18 12.15
N LYS A 181 23.26 -10.57 10.96
CA LYS A 181 23.48 -11.30 9.71
C LYS A 181 24.90 -11.86 9.61
N SER A 182 25.90 -11.13 10.09
CA SER A 182 27.30 -11.55 10.08
C SER A 182 27.59 -12.68 11.09
N LEU A 183 26.93 -12.67 12.24
CA LEU A 183 27.03 -13.70 13.28
C LEU A 183 26.07 -14.89 13.08
N ASN A 184 25.30 -14.88 11.98
CA ASN A 184 24.24 -15.84 11.70
C ASN A 184 23.26 -16.00 12.87
N VAL A 185 22.87 -14.88 13.47
CA VAL A 185 21.89 -14.78 14.56
C VAL A 185 20.51 -14.52 13.95
N PRO A 186 19.52 -15.40 14.16
CA PRO A 186 18.17 -15.17 13.67
C PRO A 186 17.52 -14.00 14.42
N VAL A 187 16.90 -13.09 13.67
CA VAL A 187 16.18 -11.92 14.20
C VAL A 187 14.67 -12.19 14.11
N PRO A 188 13.84 -11.77 15.09
CA PRO A 188 12.40 -11.96 15.02
C PRO A 188 11.81 -11.33 13.74
N PRO A 189 10.86 -12.02 13.07
CA PRO A 189 10.28 -11.52 11.83
C PRO A 189 9.53 -10.21 12.04
N ARG A 190 9.36 -9.43 10.96
CA ARG A 190 8.60 -8.19 10.98
C ARG A 190 7.19 -8.44 11.54
N GLY A 191 6.80 -7.67 12.55
CA GLY A 191 5.52 -7.81 13.25
C GLY A 191 5.49 -8.80 14.42
N TYR A 192 6.59 -9.52 14.70
CA TYR A 192 6.71 -10.41 15.87
C TYR A 192 6.31 -9.71 17.19
N TRP A 193 6.89 -8.54 17.46
CA TRP A 193 6.59 -7.74 18.66
C TRP A 193 5.17 -7.17 18.69
N ALA A 194 4.54 -6.95 17.52
CA ALA A 194 3.15 -6.53 17.44
C ALA A 194 2.20 -7.69 17.78
N LYS A 195 2.50 -8.90 17.28
CA LYS A 195 1.76 -10.12 17.58
C LYS A 195 1.92 -10.57 19.04
N LEU A 196 3.10 -10.38 19.63
CA LEU A 196 3.35 -10.67 21.04
C LEU A 196 2.54 -9.73 21.97
N ARG A 197 2.49 -8.43 21.66
CA ARG A 197 1.60 -7.47 22.36
C ARG A 197 0.11 -7.78 22.18
N ALA A 198 -0.26 -8.41 21.08
CA ALA A 198 -1.61 -8.91 20.83
C ALA A 198 -1.92 -10.26 21.49
N GLY A 199 -1.03 -10.75 22.39
CA GLY A 199 -1.27 -11.97 23.19
C GLY A 199 -1.00 -13.30 22.47
N GLN A 200 -0.42 -13.28 21.26
CA GLN A 200 -0.13 -14.53 20.53
C GLN A 200 1.12 -15.24 21.08
N LYS A 201 1.01 -16.53 21.38
CA LYS A 201 2.15 -17.39 21.76
C LYS A 201 2.97 -17.75 20.51
N LEU A 202 4.15 -17.16 20.36
CA LEU A 202 5.05 -17.42 19.21
C LEU A 202 6.26 -18.26 19.64
N LYS A 203 6.68 -19.20 18.77
CA LYS A 203 7.87 -20.04 18.99
C LYS A 203 9.13 -19.24 18.67
N LYS A 204 10.11 -19.24 19.58
CA LYS A 204 11.45 -18.69 19.32
C LYS A 204 12.22 -19.63 18.39
N THR A 205 12.86 -19.12 17.33
CA THR A 205 13.71 -19.96 16.47
C THR A 205 15.05 -20.18 17.17
N PRO A 206 15.46 -21.43 17.44
CA PRO A 206 16.71 -21.70 18.17
C PRO A 206 17.93 -21.16 17.41
N LEU A 207 18.94 -20.75 18.17
CA LEU A 207 20.22 -20.30 17.63
C LEU A 207 20.89 -21.46 16.85
N PRO A 208 21.17 -21.32 15.55
CA PRO A 208 21.86 -22.37 14.79
C PRO A 208 23.27 -22.62 15.35
N ALA A 209 23.89 -23.77 15.05
CA ALA A 209 25.29 -24.02 15.42
C ALA A 209 26.21 -22.96 14.77
N ALA A 210 27.22 -22.51 15.51
CA ALA A 210 28.16 -21.50 15.02
C ALA A 210 29.09 -22.12 13.97
N ASN A 211 29.07 -21.56 12.76
CA ASN A 211 29.97 -21.96 11.66
C ASN A 211 31.01 -20.86 11.36
N GLY A 212 31.35 -20.01 12.34
CA GLY A 212 32.25 -18.86 12.14
C GLY A 212 32.52 -18.07 13.42
N ALA A 213 33.06 -16.85 13.27
CA ALA A 213 33.42 -15.96 14.38
C ALA A 213 32.23 -15.74 15.35
N THR A 214 32.47 -15.96 16.64
CA THR A 214 31.50 -15.80 17.73
C THR A 214 31.43 -14.38 18.26
N GLU A 215 32.39 -13.53 17.88
CA GLU A 215 32.51 -12.16 18.33
C GLU A 215 32.85 -11.22 17.16
N ILE A 216 32.19 -10.06 17.12
CA ILE A 216 32.49 -8.97 16.19
C ILE A 216 32.70 -7.69 17.00
N ILE A 217 33.72 -6.92 16.65
CA ILE A 217 33.95 -5.59 17.20
C ILE A 217 33.47 -4.57 16.17
N GLY A 218 32.58 -3.65 16.58
CA GLY A 218 32.00 -2.62 15.70
C GLY A 218 32.09 -1.22 16.32
N THR A 219 32.25 -0.19 15.50
CA THR A 219 32.36 1.20 15.99
C THR A 219 31.03 1.73 16.53
N ARG A 220 31.06 2.41 17.67
CA ARG A 220 29.90 3.12 18.24
C ARG A 220 29.63 4.37 17.40
N THR A 221 28.41 4.53 16.89
CA THR A 221 28.09 5.62 15.94
C THR A 221 27.46 6.86 16.61
N PHE A 222 26.94 6.73 17.83
CA PHE A 222 26.47 7.88 18.60
C PHE A 222 26.59 7.63 20.10
N GLU A 223 26.89 8.69 20.85
CA GLU A 223 26.86 8.72 22.30
C GLU A 223 25.60 9.48 22.72
N GLY A 224 24.55 8.75 23.07
CA GLY A 224 23.30 9.39 23.47
C GLY A 224 22.10 8.51 23.26
N VAL A 225 21.39 8.25 24.36
CA VAL A 225 20.00 7.81 24.35
C VAL A 225 19.26 8.63 23.30
N LYS A 226 18.64 7.96 22.31
CA LYS A 226 17.59 8.61 21.51
C LYS A 226 16.54 9.02 22.53
N ALA A 227 16.58 10.28 22.99
CA ALA A 227 15.63 10.79 23.94
C ALA A 227 14.24 10.46 23.37
N ALA A 228 13.54 9.55 24.03
CA ALA A 228 12.15 9.30 23.74
C ALA A 228 11.50 10.68 23.72
N LYS A 229 10.91 11.07 22.58
CA LYS A 229 10.26 12.38 22.41
C LYS A 229 9.42 12.63 23.65
N THR A 230 9.93 13.44 24.58
CA THR A 230 9.22 13.76 25.80
C THR A 230 7.94 14.41 25.32
N SER A 231 6.81 13.94 25.82
CA SER A 231 5.49 14.51 25.59
C SER A 231 5.46 15.93 26.17
N SER A 232 6.16 16.84 25.50
CA SER A 232 6.23 18.25 25.85
C SER A 232 4.83 18.81 25.74
N LYS A 233 4.42 19.55 26.77
CA LYS A 233 3.12 20.23 26.81
C LYS A 233 2.93 21.04 25.51
N PRO A 234 1.72 21.08 24.92
CA PRO A 234 1.50 21.82 23.69
C PRO A 234 1.85 23.30 23.90
N LEU A 235 2.59 23.86 22.96
CA LEU A 235 3.04 25.26 22.99
C LEU A 235 3.91 25.62 24.21
N ALA A 236 4.67 24.68 24.78
CA ALA A 236 5.59 24.94 25.91
C ALA A 236 6.71 25.96 25.63
N PHE A 237 6.90 26.35 24.36
CA PHE A 237 7.83 27.41 23.97
C PHE A 237 7.27 28.82 24.17
N LEU A 238 5.98 28.96 24.48
CA LEU A 238 5.33 30.25 24.75
C LEU A 238 5.25 30.52 26.26
N PRO A 239 5.33 31.80 26.68
CA PRO A 239 4.97 32.21 28.03
C PRO A 239 3.56 31.74 28.41
N GLU A 240 3.36 31.38 29.67
CA GLU A 240 2.09 30.80 30.17
C GLU A 240 0.88 31.70 29.89
N SER A 241 1.04 33.02 30.03
CA SER A 241 -0.01 34.01 29.77
C SER A 241 -0.44 34.03 28.30
N GLU A 242 0.50 33.96 27.36
CA GLU A 242 0.21 33.90 25.93
C GLU A 242 -0.34 32.53 25.53
N ARG A 243 0.20 31.47 26.11
CA ARG A 243 -0.24 30.09 25.89
C ARG A 243 -1.73 29.93 26.20
N VAL A 244 -2.18 30.46 27.34
CA VAL A 244 -3.61 30.44 27.72
C VAL A 244 -4.45 31.24 26.74
N LYS A 245 -4.01 32.44 26.32
CA LYS A 245 -4.72 33.24 25.31
C LYS A 245 -4.92 32.49 23.99
N VAL A 246 -3.87 31.84 23.49
CA VAL A 246 -3.92 31.07 22.24
C VAL A 246 -4.85 29.86 22.37
N LEU A 247 -4.84 29.16 23.50
CA LEU A 247 -5.72 28.01 23.72
C LEU A 247 -7.20 28.43 23.81
N LEU A 248 -7.50 29.53 24.51
CA LEU A 248 -8.86 30.08 24.59
C LEU A 248 -9.35 30.55 23.22
N ALA A 249 -8.49 31.26 22.48
CA ALA A 249 -8.75 31.64 21.10
C ALA A 249 -9.08 30.43 20.22
N ALA A 250 -8.30 29.34 20.32
CA ALA A 250 -8.53 28.12 19.54
C ALA A 250 -9.87 27.44 19.87
N GLN A 251 -10.30 27.47 21.14
CA GLN A 251 -11.60 26.93 21.57
C GLN A 251 -12.78 27.77 21.08
N GLN A 252 -12.58 29.07 20.87
CA GLN A 252 -13.63 30.00 20.44
C GLN A 252 -13.82 30.04 18.92
N ILE A 253 -13.01 29.32 18.14
CA ILE A 253 -13.15 29.28 16.68
C ILE A 253 -14.52 28.70 16.33
N LYS A 254 -15.37 29.55 15.76
CA LYS A 254 -16.66 29.17 15.18
C LYS A 254 -16.60 29.36 13.67
N MET A 255 -17.16 28.40 12.95
CA MET A 255 -17.24 28.50 11.50
C MET A 255 -18.24 29.58 11.11
N PRO A 256 -17.88 30.52 10.23
CA PRO A 256 -18.81 31.53 9.72
C PRO A 256 -19.87 30.87 8.84
N ASP A 257 -21.09 31.45 8.82
CA ASP A 257 -22.20 30.98 7.99
C ASP A 257 -21.85 30.94 6.49
N ASP A 258 -22.59 30.13 5.73
CA ASP A 258 -22.33 29.87 4.30
C ASP A 258 -22.27 31.16 3.45
N ASN A 259 -23.09 32.15 3.80
CA ASN A 259 -23.20 33.43 3.10
C ASN A 259 -22.50 34.59 3.83
N ALA A 260 -21.73 34.32 4.88
CA ALA A 260 -21.04 35.37 5.62
C ALA A 260 -20.00 36.08 4.73
N LYS A 261 -19.81 37.38 5.00
CA LYS A 261 -18.80 38.19 4.30
C LYS A 261 -17.41 37.70 4.67
N LEU A 262 -16.70 37.13 3.69
CA LEU A 262 -15.33 36.64 3.85
C LEU A 262 -14.31 37.78 4.02
N HIS A 263 -13.16 37.41 4.55
CA HIS A 263 -12.00 38.26 4.73
C HIS A 263 -11.59 38.93 3.42
N LYS A 264 -11.22 40.22 3.48
CA LYS A 264 -10.96 41.05 2.29
C LYS A 264 -9.90 40.43 1.38
N LYS A 265 -8.83 39.86 1.97
CA LYS A 265 -7.75 39.18 1.22
C LYS A 265 -8.26 37.93 0.50
N ILE A 266 -9.07 37.11 1.15
CA ILE A 266 -9.67 35.91 0.54
C ILE A 266 -10.58 36.31 -0.64
N ALA A 267 -11.42 37.33 -0.44
CA ALA A 267 -12.33 37.81 -1.47
C ALA A 267 -11.58 38.30 -2.72
N ALA A 268 -10.50 39.05 -2.55
CA ALA A 268 -9.63 39.47 -3.65
C ALA A 268 -8.96 38.28 -4.35
N TYR A 269 -8.44 37.33 -3.57
CA TYR A 269 -7.69 36.18 -4.07
C TYR A 269 -8.50 35.18 -4.89
N ARG A 270 -9.83 35.15 -4.71
CA ARG A 270 -10.75 34.30 -5.51
C ARG A 270 -10.60 34.53 -7.02
N SER A 271 -10.39 35.78 -7.42
CA SER A 271 -10.22 36.14 -8.84
C SER A 271 -8.97 35.47 -9.42
N VAL A 272 -7.84 35.56 -8.72
CA VAL A 272 -6.54 34.97 -9.08
C VAL A 272 -6.66 33.45 -9.27
N VAL A 273 -7.30 32.75 -8.34
CA VAL A 273 -7.47 31.29 -8.43
C VAL A 273 -8.36 30.91 -9.62
N ASN A 274 -9.46 31.62 -9.82
CA ASN A 274 -10.40 31.35 -10.90
C ASN A 274 -9.79 31.61 -12.28
N GLU A 275 -9.07 32.71 -12.44
CA GLU A 275 -8.38 33.06 -13.69
C GLU A 275 -7.29 32.05 -14.00
N TRP A 276 -6.48 31.69 -13.02
CA TRP A 276 -5.43 30.69 -13.20
C TRP A 276 -6.01 29.32 -13.60
N ASN A 277 -7.10 28.89 -12.94
CA ASN A 277 -7.77 27.62 -13.25
C ASN A 277 -8.40 27.60 -14.64
N LYS A 278 -8.85 28.75 -15.16
CA LYS A 278 -9.36 28.89 -16.54
C LYS A 278 -8.23 28.78 -17.56
N ASN A 279 -7.13 29.51 -17.33
CA ASN A 279 -6.02 29.59 -18.28
C ASN A 279 -5.15 28.32 -18.29
N ASN A 280 -5.11 27.57 -17.19
CA ASN A 280 -4.32 26.35 -17.04
C ASN A 280 -5.19 25.08 -16.94
N MET A 281 -6.33 25.08 -17.64
CA MET A 281 -7.27 23.96 -17.61
C MET A 281 -6.64 22.72 -18.26
N ARG A 282 -6.29 21.74 -17.42
CA ARG A 282 -5.82 20.43 -17.85
C ARG A 282 -7.00 19.56 -18.28
N PRO A 283 -6.77 18.56 -19.16
CA PRO A 283 -7.82 17.63 -19.54
C PRO A 283 -8.44 16.97 -18.31
N GLU A 284 -9.73 16.64 -18.41
CA GLU A 284 -10.45 15.95 -17.36
C GLU A 284 -9.78 14.60 -17.02
N GLY A 285 -9.90 14.15 -15.77
CA GLY A 285 -9.22 12.96 -15.27
C GLY A 285 -7.69 13.09 -15.07
N THR A 286 -7.05 14.20 -15.46
CA THR A 286 -5.61 14.36 -15.21
C THR A 286 -5.34 14.47 -13.71
N LYS A 287 -4.34 13.74 -13.21
CA LYS A 287 -3.86 13.90 -11.83
C LYS A 287 -3.45 15.35 -11.55
N LYS A 288 -4.10 15.94 -10.55
CA LYS A 288 -3.87 17.32 -10.12
C LYS A 288 -3.00 17.35 -8.85
N GLY A 289 -1.99 18.22 -8.81
CA GLY A 289 -1.09 18.32 -7.66
C GLY A 289 0.06 19.31 -7.86
N PHE A 290 0.60 19.85 -6.76
CA PHE A 290 1.68 20.84 -6.77
C PHE A 290 2.98 20.33 -7.39
N SER A 291 3.25 19.02 -7.35
CA SER A 291 4.45 18.41 -7.95
C SER A 291 4.48 18.49 -9.47
N ASN A 292 3.35 18.79 -10.11
CA ASN A 292 3.21 18.75 -11.56
C ASN A 292 3.52 20.10 -12.23
N TYR A 293 4.07 21.05 -11.49
CA TYR A 293 4.43 22.37 -11.98
C TYR A 293 5.92 22.62 -11.75
N TYR A 294 6.62 23.04 -12.80
CA TYR A 294 8.00 23.49 -12.69
C TYR A 294 8.09 24.74 -11.81
N TYR A 295 9.26 24.96 -11.19
CA TYR A 295 9.50 26.09 -10.28
C TYR A 295 9.14 27.46 -10.91
N SER A 296 9.30 27.59 -12.23
CA SER A 296 9.00 28.81 -13.00
C SER A 296 7.52 29.07 -13.26
N ASN A 297 6.63 28.08 -13.07
CA ASN A 297 5.19 28.21 -13.28
C ASN A 297 4.40 27.63 -12.10
N ARG A 298 4.83 28.00 -10.88
CA ARG A 298 4.21 27.55 -9.65
C ARG A 298 2.77 28.09 -9.58
N PRO A 299 1.75 27.24 -9.38
CA PRO A 299 0.38 27.70 -9.29
C PRO A 299 0.20 28.59 -8.06
N PRO A 300 -0.69 29.60 -8.12
CA PRO A 300 -1.17 30.30 -6.94
C PRO A 300 -1.70 29.30 -5.90
N PHE A 301 -1.71 29.70 -4.63
CA PHE A 301 -2.27 28.92 -3.53
C PHE A 301 -3.70 28.48 -3.87
N LEU A 302 -4.05 27.23 -3.57
CA LEU A 302 -5.33 26.58 -3.92
C LEU A 302 -5.59 26.29 -5.41
N ALA A 303 -4.84 26.91 -6.34
CA ALA A 303 -5.09 26.78 -7.77
C ALA A 303 -4.66 25.39 -8.29
N GLY A 304 -5.54 24.76 -9.07
CA GLY A 304 -5.32 23.45 -9.67
C GLY A 304 -5.28 22.27 -8.71
N VAL A 305 -5.45 22.47 -7.39
CA VAL A 305 -5.35 21.42 -6.37
C VAL A 305 -6.64 21.18 -5.58
N ILE A 306 -7.65 22.02 -5.80
CA ILE A 306 -8.98 21.96 -5.17
C ILE A 306 -10.03 22.13 -6.27
N SER A 307 -11.13 21.40 -6.16
CA SER A 307 -12.30 21.46 -7.03
C SER A 307 -13.09 22.77 -6.84
N LYS A 308 -13.87 23.16 -7.86
CA LYS A 308 -14.74 24.34 -7.76
C LYS A 308 -15.78 24.21 -6.65
N GLU A 309 -16.18 22.98 -6.34
CA GLU A 309 -17.18 22.65 -5.32
C GLU A 309 -16.61 22.75 -3.90
N ALA A 310 -15.35 22.36 -3.69
CA ALA A 310 -14.71 22.42 -2.38
C ALA A 310 -14.09 23.80 -2.04
N LEU A 311 -13.87 24.67 -3.04
CA LEU A 311 -13.29 26.01 -2.83
C LEU A 311 -14.06 26.86 -1.80
N PRO A 312 -15.40 26.99 -1.84
CA PRO A 312 -16.16 27.74 -0.84
C PRO A 312 -15.91 27.25 0.60
N ARG A 313 -15.86 25.92 0.79
CA ARG A 313 -15.58 25.30 2.09
C ARG A 313 -14.17 25.66 2.58
N VAL A 314 -13.17 25.61 1.70
CA VAL A 314 -11.79 25.99 2.04
C VAL A 314 -11.71 27.48 2.43
N TYR A 315 -12.37 28.36 1.67
CA TYR A 315 -12.39 29.79 1.99
C TYR A 315 -13.01 30.09 3.36
N ARG A 316 -14.03 29.34 3.78
CA ARG A 316 -14.62 29.48 5.12
C ARG A 316 -13.68 29.03 6.23
N ILE A 317 -12.95 27.93 6.02
CA ILE A 317 -11.94 27.46 6.97
C ILE A 317 -10.84 28.51 7.12
N LEU A 318 -10.34 29.05 6.00
CA LEU A 318 -9.34 30.11 6.02
C LEU A 318 -9.85 31.38 6.70
N ASP A 319 -11.10 31.79 6.44
CA ASP A 319 -11.71 32.97 7.06
C ASP A 319 -11.77 32.86 8.59
N ALA A 320 -12.23 31.72 9.10
CA ALA A 320 -12.29 31.45 10.54
C ALA A 320 -10.89 31.52 11.19
N LEU A 321 -9.88 30.93 10.54
CA LEU A 321 -8.50 30.96 11.01
C LEU A 321 -7.91 32.37 10.97
N TYR A 322 -8.13 33.11 9.89
CA TYR A 322 -7.55 34.44 9.68
C TYR A 322 -8.09 35.44 10.70
N ARG A 323 -9.40 35.47 10.93
CA ARG A 323 -10.00 36.32 11.96
C ARG A 323 -9.43 36.04 13.34
N GLN A 324 -9.22 34.77 13.68
CA GLN A 324 -8.63 34.40 14.96
C GLN A 324 -7.16 34.80 15.06
N VAL A 325 -6.38 34.63 13.99
CA VAL A 325 -4.97 35.04 13.94
C VAL A 325 -4.84 36.56 14.06
N GLU A 326 -5.69 37.33 13.39
CA GLU A 326 -5.73 38.79 13.50
C GLU A 326 -6.08 39.25 14.92
N SER A 327 -7.03 38.58 15.59
CA SER A 327 -7.37 38.87 16.99
C SER A 327 -6.20 38.64 17.97
N LEU A 328 -5.25 37.77 17.59
CA LEU A 328 -4.03 37.47 18.36
C LEU A 328 -2.85 38.36 17.95
N GLY A 329 -3.05 39.33 17.06
CA GLY A 329 -2.04 40.28 16.59
C GLY A 329 -1.23 39.83 15.38
N GLY A 330 -1.66 38.76 14.68
CA GLY A 330 -1.11 38.40 13.38
C GLY A 330 -1.72 39.22 12.23
N THR A 331 -1.13 39.11 11.03
CA THR A 331 -1.69 39.73 9.82
C THR A 331 -1.69 38.74 8.65
N VAL A 332 -2.58 38.98 7.67
CA VAL A 332 -2.73 38.14 6.47
C VAL A 332 -2.19 38.86 5.24
N ASN A 333 -1.29 38.22 4.52
CA ASN A 333 -0.68 38.76 3.31
C ASN A 333 -1.53 38.51 2.07
N ASP A 334 -1.17 39.14 0.94
CA ASP A 334 -1.90 39.02 -0.33
C ASP A 334 -1.82 37.63 -0.97
N ASP A 335 -0.77 36.86 -0.66
CA ASP A 335 -0.62 35.46 -1.07
C ASP A 335 -1.38 34.47 -0.17
N LEU A 336 -2.19 34.99 0.78
CA LEU A 336 -2.91 34.23 1.81
C LEU A 336 -1.99 33.51 2.82
N SER A 337 -0.71 33.88 2.86
CA SER A 337 0.17 33.48 3.96
C SER A 337 -0.11 34.34 5.21
N LEU A 338 0.36 33.84 6.35
CA LEU A 338 0.18 34.47 7.65
C LEU A 338 1.51 35.06 8.12
N GLN A 339 1.48 36.30 8.59
CA GLN A 339 2.58 36.92 9.32
C GLN A 339 2.25 36.87 10.81
N ILE A 340 3.01 36.08 11.56
CA ILE A 340 2.83 35.93 13.01
C ILE A 340 4.14 36.34 13.67
N ARG A 341 4.12 37.45 14.41
CA ARG A 341 5.34 38.10 14.91
C ARG A 341 6.27 38.44 13.73
N ASN A 342 7.44 37.80 13.67
CA ASN A 342 8.42 37.98 12.59
C ASN A 342 8.56 36.74 11.70
N GLU A 343 7.66 35.76 11.83
CA GLU A 343 7.68 34.55 11.00
C GLU A 343 6.59 34.58 9.93
N HIS A 344 6.98 34.16 8.73
CA HIS A 344 6.10 33.96 7.60
C HIS A 344 5.64 32.49 7.57
N VAL A 345 4.33 32.27 7.70
CA VAL A 345 3.73 30.94 7.79
C VAL A 345 2.88 30.67 6.56
N HIS A 346 3.31 29.68 5.76
CA HIS A 346 2.57 29.22 4.59
C HIS A 346 1.74 27.99 4.91
N LEU A 347 0.50 27.98 4.42
CA LEU A 347 -0.37 26.81 4.45
C LEU A 347 -0.29 26.09 3.10
N GLU A 348 -0.41 24.77 3.11
CA GLU A 348 -0.59 23.94 1.93
C GLU A 348 -1.91 23.20 2.07
N ILE A 349 -2.86 23.49 1.18
CA ILE A 349 -4.17 22.84 1.16
C ILE A 349 -4.35 22.15 -0.19
N ALA A 350 -4.76 20.89 -0.17
CA ALA A 350 -5.06 20.11 -1.37
C ALA A 350 -6.26 19.20 -1.12
N GLU A 351 -7.03 18.95 -2.15
CA GLU A 351 -8.15 18.00 -2.14
C GLU A 351 -7.67 16.62 -2.64
N ALA A 352 -8.11 15.57 -1.95
CA ALA A 352 -7.81 14.21 -2.37
C ALA A 352 -8.56 13.85 -3.67
N GLN A 353 -7.99 12.88 -4.38
CA GLN A 353 -8.54 12.39 -5.64
C GLN A 353 -8.69 10.87 -5.55
N ASP A 354 -9.82 10.38 -6.02
CA ASP A 354 -10.06 8.96 -6.22
C ASP A 354 -9.51 8.55 -7.59
N GLU A 355 -8.93 7.35 -7.65
CA GLU A 355 -8.29 6.80 -8.84
C GLU A 355 -9.23 5.78 -9.49
N PHE A 356 -9.67 6.08 -10.72
CA PHE A 356 -10.52 5.21 -11.52
C PHE A 356 -9.75 4.73 -12.74
N LYS A 357 -10.05 3.52 -13.23
CA LYS A 357 -9.46 3.04 -14.48
C LYS A 357 -9.97 3.90 -15.64
N HIS A 358 -9.05 4.41 -16.45
CA HIS A 358 -9.40 5.31 -17.55
C HIS A 358 -10.18 4.58 -18.64
N GLU A 359 -11.26 5.21 -19.10
CA GLU A 359 -12.05 4.76 -20.25
C GLU A 359 -11.54 5.47 -21.50
N ILE A 360 -11.05 4.67 -22.46
CA ILE A 360 -10.47 5.19 -23.70
C ILE A 360 -11.50 6.06 -24.42
N THR A 361 -11.15 7.33 -24.63
CA THR A 361 -12.02 8.27 -25.34
C THR A 361 -12.08 7.94 -26.84
N ARG A 362 -13.11 8.44 -27.54
CA ARG A 362 -13.22 8.25 -29.01
C ARG A 362 -11.98 8.74 -29.76
N GLN A 363 -11.39 9.85 -29.32
CA GLN A 363 -10.20 10.43 -29.93
C GLN A 363 -8.97 9.55 -29.71
N GLU A 364 -8.79 9.01 -28.50
CA GLU A 364 -7.69 8.09 -28.19
C GLU A 364 -7.84 6.74 -28.89
N ALA A 365 -9.07 6.23 -29.02
CA ALA A 365 -9.35 5.04 -29.81
C ALA A 365 -9.02 5.26 -31.29
N GLN A 366 -9.36 6.42 -31.85
CA GLN A 366 -8.98 6.78 -33.21
C GLN A 366 -7.46 6.90 -33.37
N ALA A 367 -6.77 7.51 -32.42
CA ALA A 367 -5.31 7.61 -32.42
C ALA A 367 -4.64 6.22 -32.35
N LEU A 368 -5.18 5.29 -31.56
CA LEU A 368 -4.74 3.89 -31.54
C LEU A 368 -4.91 3.22 -32.90
N ILE A 369 -6.05 3.39 -33.55
CA ILE A 369 -6.30 2.83 -34.89
C ILE A 369 -5.29 3.38 -35.89
N VAL A 370 -5.04 4.70 -35.88
CA VAL A 370 -4.05 5.34 -36.77
C VAL A 370 -2.64 4.79 -36.52
N TYR A 371 -2.26 4.60 -35.26
CA TYR A 371 -0.97 4.01 -34.90
C TYR A 371 -0.84 2.54 -35.34
N GLU A 372 -1.88 1.73 -35.13
CA GLU A 372 -1.91 0.33 -35.57
C GLU A 372 -1.85 0.21 -37.10
N ASP A 373 -2.57 1.07 -37.82
CA ASP A 373 -2.57 1.10 -39.28
C ASP A 373 -1.21 1.52 -39.83
N ALA A 374 -0.58 2.56 -39.25
CA ALA A 374 0.76 2.96 -39.63
C ALA A 374 1.79 1.84 -39.40
N LYS A 375 1.70 1.10 -38.28
CA LYS A 375 2.55 -0.07 -38.03
C LYS A 375 2.33 -1.18 -39.05
N ARG A 376 1.08 -1.47 -39.45
CA ARG A 376 0.77 -2.45 -40.50
C ARG A 376 1.42 -2.10 -41.84
N HIS A 377 1.52 -0.82 -42.15
CA HIS A 377 2.11 -0.31 -43.38
C HIS A 377 3.62 0.03 -43.26
N ASN A 378 4.29 -0.39 -42.17
CA ASN A 378 5.70 -0.07 -41.87
C ASN A 378 6.03 1.43 -41.93
N ARG A 379 5.04 2.28 -41.62
CA ARG A 379 5.22 3.74 -41.53
C ARG A 379 5.59 4.11 -40.10
N TRP A 380 6.38 5.17 -39.96
CA TRP A 380 6.67 5.72 -38.65
C TRP A 380 5.40 6.35 -38.04
N ALA A 381 5.08 5.97 -36.81
CA ALA A 381 4.03 6.59 -36.02
C ALA A 381 4.39 6.52 -34.54
N SER A 382 4.07 7.59 -33.80
CA SER A 382 4.25 7.63 -32.35
C SER A 382 3.12 6.87 -31.66
N GLU A 383 3.44 6.06 -30.66
CA GLU A 383 2.45 5.39 -29.83
C GLU A 383 1.65 6.44 -29.03
N PRO A 384 0.30 6.41 -29.08
CA PRO A 384 -0.50 7.36 -28.34
C PRO A 384 -0.35 7.12 -26.83
N GLN A 385 -0.02 8.19 -26.09
CA GLN A 385 0.13 8.13 -24.64
C GLN A 385 -1.23 8.21 -23.94
N ILE A 386 -1.90 7.07 -23.87
CA ILE A 386 -3.20 6.95 -23.18
C ILE A 386 -2.98 6.72 -21.70
N ARG A 387 -3.76 7.41 -20.87
CA ARG A 387 -3.64 7.30 -19.42
C ARG A 387 -4.20 5.96 -18.94
N LYS A 388 -3.60 5.43 -17.89
CA LYS A 388 -4.09 4.21 -17.24
C LYS A 388 -5.27 4.50 -16.29
N TYR A 389 -5.26 5.68 -15.68
CA TYR A 389 -6.20 6.07 -14.65
C TYR A 389 -6.65 7.52 -14.81
N ASP A 390 -7.90 7.76 -14.44
CA ASP A 390 -8.48 9.08 -14.24
C ASP A 390 -8.57 9.40 -12.75
N TYR A 391 -8.35 10.68 -12.44
CA TYR A 391 -8.35 11.20 -11.08
C TYR A 391 -9.47 12.22 -10.93
N VAL A 392 -10.40 11.94 -10.02
CA VAL A 392 -11.55 12.81 -9.73
C VAL A 392 -11.47 13.27 -8.28
N PHE A 393 -11.69 14.56 -8.05
CA PHE A 393 -11.71 15.13 -6.70
C PHE A 393 -12.86 14.55 -5.87
N ASN A 394 -12.59 14.25 -4.59
CA ASN A 394 -13.54 13.54 -3.73
C ASN A 394 -14.02 14.36 -2.51
N GLY A 395 -13.79 15.68 -2.48
CA GLY A 395 -14.22 16.57 -1.40
C GLY A 395 -13.37 16.53 -0.13
N ARG A 396 -12.46 15.55 0.01
CA ARG A 396 -11.66 15.39 1.24
C ARG A 396 -10.46 16.30 1.23
N LEU A 397 -10.43 17.24 2.16
CA LEU A 397 -9.37 18.22 2.27
C LEU A 397 -8.18 17.69 3.08
N ARG A 398 -6.99 18.09 2.67
CA ARG A 398 -5.75 17.93 3.43
C ARG A 398 -5.11 19.30 3.65
N ILE A 399 -4.84 19.64 4.90
CA ILE A 399 -4.23 20.92 5.30
C ILE A 399 -2.90 20.65 5.97
N SER A 400 -1.84 21.35 5.56
CA SER A 400 -0.47 21.24 6.09
C SER A 400 0.09 22.63 6.37
N ILE A 401 0.79 22.80 7.51
CA ILE A 401 1.35 24.11 7.93
C ILE A 401 2.87 24.13 7.75
N ARG A 402 3.52 22.97 7.83
CA ARG A 402 4.95 22.75 7.53
C ARG A 402 5.05 21.29 7.09
N LYS A 403 5.84 20.99 6.04
CA LYS A 403 5.94 19.72 5.27
C LYS A 403 5.92 18.38 6.05
N SER A 404 6.01 18.39 7.38
CA SER A 404 6.04 17.22 8.25
C SER A 404 4.68 16.81 8.87
N ARG A 405 3.69 17.71 9.02
CA ARG A 405 2.41 17.38 9.68
C ARG A 405 1.24 17.90 8.87
N TYR A 406 0.23 17.05 8.68
CA TYR A 406 -0.98 17.39 7.96
C TYR A 406 -2.23 16.88 8.69
N PHE A 407 -3.31 17.62 8.52
CA PHE A 407 -4.67 17.24 8.89
C PHE A 407 -5.39 16.77 7.63
N ARG A 408 -6.24 15.77 7.74
CA ARG A 408 -7.03 15.25 6.61
C ARG A 408 -8.46 14.99 7.09
N ASP A 409 -9.43 15.30 6.24
CA ASP A 409 -10.82 14.91 6.44
C ASP A 409 -10.94 13.38 6.60
N THR A 410 -11.73 12.96 7.58
CA THR A 410 -12.03 11.55 7.83
C THR A 410 -13.53 11.36 7.95
N ASP A 411 -14.08 10.28 7.38
CA ASP A 411 -15.50 9.97 7.50
C ASP A 411 -15.89 9.45 8.91
N LYS A 412 -14.88 9.15 9.73
CA LYS A 412 -15.08 8.75 11.12
C LYS A 412 -15.30 10.01 11.95
N ALA A 413 -16.55 10.25 12.37
CA ALA A 413 -16.83 11.13 13.48
C ALA A 413 -16.22 10.48 14.74
N THR A 414 -15.09 11.02 15.20
CA THR A 414 -14.47 10.66 16.49
C THR A 414 -15.23 11.26 17.64
#